data_AF-A0A7Y6WYX5-F1
#
_entry.id   AF-A0A7Y6WYX5-F1
#
_cell.length_a   1.000
_cell.length_b   1.000
_cell.length_c   1.000
_cell.angle_alpha   90.00
_cell.angle_beta   90.00
_cell.angle_gamma   90.00
#
_symmetry.space_group_name_H-M   'P 1'
#
loop_
_entity.id
_entity.type
_entity.pdbx_description
1 polymer ?
#
loop_
_entity_poly.entity_id
_entity_poly.type
_entity_poly.pdbx_seq_one_letter_code
_entity_poly.pdbx_strand_id
1 'polypeptide(L)'
;MRGRNVMARARRSTRPPGPLPVVLLLVLGVASCNTVEVPGDAVACAGLRCTAGACFSNAGQPMCRCGPWEDAAGLTCSVAAFKQPDDHGGAPDSATVLTLPMSPREGRIEEGLREELKDRDVFAVTVAERGMYRFSCTRLTLSECRVRLLDAAGNTLDMPVDVEGATVLWLPTLAAGTWYFEVSGGRSHGHYTYHLMSLGVDDHGDTLEEATLLREVAGAPFPVRLASSADVDVFTFRSRVGHGYRFICEQAPGLLLQVMLLSSVGAVAEVSQGSSGAPLAVSLLATSERDWFVVLSPEGVTPVDSTCRFEDLGPDEHGDTLETATAVTAGIPVPVTLQSREDVEVFSFTGAPGHVYTVRTEGAGRWSAQVVDANGGNVALADTDRLRARVERAGTYYLLVDGGDLWAHSFLLTLVDAGVDDHGDSPQTATLITPGTPLSGLFETPHDTDAVVFQAEDRGIYLASYAPSPDLSFNPRGAVGILELDDGRHLFSAWNAAPVTMMFQPLNGAEAFSLLLEHVAVDDYGDHGGTAHALTLPASVSGVAQTAIDADVFSVGLEAGRAYWLDLEAGALQVSLMAPGGLPLSLRAGRFVADRSGLHVLTFAGASGLEQVPWRFTLQAE
;
A
#
# COMPACT_ATOMS: atom_id res chain seq x y z
N MET A 1 29.11 -37.05 -50.17
CA MET A 1 28.81 -37.16 -51.62
C MET A 1 29.21 -35.86 -52.31
N ARG A 2 29.93 -36.00 -53.45
CA ARG A 2 30.23 -35.09 -54.60
C ARG A 2 30.10 -33.56 -54.40
N GLY A 3 31.03 -32.71 -54.86
CA GLY A 3 32.22 -32.81 -55.73
C GLY A 3 32.81 -31.39 -55.90
N ARG A 4 34.13 -31.12 -55.89
CA ARG A 4 35.27 -31.45 -56.79
C ARG A 4 35.44 -30.53 -58.03
N ASN A 5 36.53 -29.75 -57.99
CA ASN A 5 37.49 -29.34 -59.04
C ASN A 5 37.02 -28.35 -60.14
N VAL A 6 37.84 -27.42 -60.65
CA VAL A 6 39.06 -27.66 -61.49
C VAL A 6 40.02 -26.45 -61.52
N MET A 7 41.32 -26.74 -61.43
CA MET A 7 42.46 -25.88 -61.82
C MET A 7 42.64 -25.82 -63.35
N ALA A 8 43.16 -24.72 -63.90
CA ALA A 8 44.08 -24.82 -65.04
C ALA A 8 45.07 -23.65 -65.11
N ARG A 9 46.35 -24.02 -65.25
CA ARG A 9 47.56 -23.22 -65.37
C ARG A 9 48.06 -23.40 -66.80
N ALA A 10 48.50 -22.34 -67.50
CA ALA A 10 49.21 -22.49 -68.77
C ALA A 10 50.50 -21.65 -68.77
N ARG A 11 51.60 -22.33 -69.08
CA ARG A 11 52.99 -21.85 -69.13
C ARG A 11 53.38 -21.41 -70.54
N ARG A 12 54.22 -20.37 -70.60
CA ARG A 12 55.44 -20.16 -71.42
C ARG A 12 55.46 -20.58 -72.90
N SER A 13 55.90 -19.64 -73.73
CA SER A 13 56.84 -19.94 -74.82
C SER A 13 57.93 -18.87 -74.88
N THR A 14 59.14 -19.35 -75.17
CA THR A 14 60.45 -18.68 -75.18
C THR A 14 61.04 -18.85 -76.58
N ARG A 15 61.68 -17.82 -77.16
CA ARG A 15 63.12 -17.84 -77.56
C ARG A 15 63.55 -16.65 -78.45
N PRO A 16 64.86 -16.30 -78.46
CA PRO A 16 65.48 -15.09 -79.03
C PRO A 16 66.15 -15.39 -80.41
N PRO A 17 66.95 -14.49 -81.04
CA PRO A 17 68.37 -14.20 -80.67
C PRO A 17 68.85 -12.73 -80.87
N GLY A 18 70.03 -12.37 -80.34
CA GLY A 18 70.74 -11.05 -80.51
C GLY A 18 71.51 -10.93 -81.84
N PRO A 19 72.61 -10.12 -81.99
CA PRO A 19 73.21 -9.08 -81.14
C PRO A 19 73.47 -7.69 -81.83
N LEU A 20 73.99 -6.73 -81.03
CA LEU A 20 74.66 -5.40 -81.23
C LEU A 20 75.40 -5.11 -82.57
N PRO A 21 75.93 -3.87 -82.88
CA PRO A 21 75.93 -2.55 -82.18
C PRO A 21 75.71 -1.30 -83.12
N VAL A 22 75.90 -0.07 -82.58
CA VAL A 22 76.64 1.09 -83.18
C VAL A 22 75.90 2.47 -83.19
N VAL A 23 76.57 3.46 -82.55
CA VAL A 23 76.59 4.94 -82.76
C VAL A 23 75.36 5.75 -82.31
N LEU A 24 75.42 6.46 -81.17
CA LEU A 24 76.10 7.76 -80.92
C LEU A 24 75.45 8.93 -81.67
N LEU A 25 74.62 9.70 -80.97
CA LEU A 25 74.54 11.15 -81.16
C LEU A 25 74.03 11.83 -79.89
N LEU A 26 74.98 12.47 -79.19
CA LEU A 26 74.72 13.50 -78.19
C LEU A 26 73.94 14.65 -78.85
N VAL A 27 72.86 15.08 -78.22
CA VAL A 27 72.42 16.48 -78.29
C VAL A 27 72.17 16.93 -76.85
N LEU A 28 73.09 17.77 -76.36
CA LEU A 28 72.90 18.58 -75.15
C LEU A 28 71.72 19.53 -75.38
N GLY A 29 70.59 19.26 -74.72
CA GLY A 29 69.56 20.25 -74.45
C GLY A 29 69.68 20.70 -72.99
N VAL A 30 70.37 21.81 -72.75
CA VAL A 30 70.38 22.48 -71.44
C VAL A 30 69.01 23.12 -71.25
N ALA A 31 68.06 22.36 -70.71
CA ALA A 31 66.83 22.90 -70.17
C ALA A 31 67.05 23.15 -68.68
N SER A 32 67.05 24.42 -68.30
CA SER A 32 66.96 24.93 -66.94
C SER A 32 65.91 24.16 -66.12
N CYS A 33 66.34 23.23 -65.27
CA CYS A 33 65.52 22.71 -64.18
C CYS A 33 65.37 23.81 -63.12
N ASN A 34 64.39 24.70 -63.29
CA ASN A 34 63.77 25.32 -62.13
C ASN A 34 63.06 24.18 -61.38
N THR A 35 63.63 23.72 -60.29
CA THR A 35 62.89 22.95 -59.30
C THR A 35 61.79 23.88 -58.79
N VAL A 36 60.55 23.67 -59.26
CA VAL A 36 59.38 24.24 -58.60
C VAL A 36 59.37 23.61 -57.21
N GLU A 37 59.80 24.35 -56.20
CA GLU A 37 59.60 23.95 -54.81
C GLU A 37 58.09 23.81 -54.60
N VAL A 38 57.63 22.57 -54.48
CA VAL A 38 56.26 22.29 -54.10
C VAL A 38 56.07 22.82 -52.67
N PRO A 39 55.14 23.74 -52.43
CA PRO A 39 54.95 24.31 -51.11
C PRO A 39 54.69 23.20 -50.07
N GLY A 40 55.44 23.21 -48.96
CA GLY A 40 55.20 22.29 -47.84
C GLY A 40 53.87 22.57 -47.15
N ASP A 41 53.44 21.67 -46.26
CA ASP A 41 52.12 21.70 -45.58
C ASP A 41 51.79 23.09 -45.00
N ALA A 42 52.75 23.75 -44.34
CA ALA A 42 52.54 25.07 -43.74
C ALA A 42 52.13 26.17 -44.73
N VAL A 43 52.59 26.08 -45.99
CA VAL A 43 52.28 27.06 -47.04
C VAL A 43 51.01 26.66 -47.80
N ALA A 44 50.85 25.38 -48.13
CA ALA A 44 49.67 24.88 -48.84
C ALA A 44 48.39 24.97 -47.99
N CYS A 45 48.50 24.74 -46.68
CA CYS A 45 47.38 24.76 -45.73
C CYS A 45 47.17 26.14 -45.07
N ALA A 46 47.92 27.17 -45.45
CA ALA A 46 47.81 28.50 -44.86
C ALA A 46 46.38 29.06 -45.09
N GLY A 47 45.62 29.23 -44.00
CA GLY A 47 44.25 29.76 -44.03
C GLY A 47 43.18 28.76 -44.49
N LEU A 48 43.53 27.48 -44.72
CA LEU A 48 42.58 26.44 -45.06
C LEU A 48 42.17 25.64 -43.83
N ARG A 49 40.88 25.35 -43.71
CA ARG A 49 40.33 24.44 -42.69
C ARG A 49 39.83 23.17 -43.35
N CYS A 50 40.00 22.05 -42.65
CA CYS A 50 39.37 20.80 -43.02
C CYS A 50 38.03 20.67 -42.30
N THR A 51 37.08 19.97 -42.89
CA THR A 51 35.82 19.60 -42.23
C THR A 51 36.07 18.70 -41.01
N ALA A 52 37.13 17.91 -41.05
CA ALA A 52 37.70 17.16 -39.94
C ALA A 52 39.15 16.73 -40.29
N GLY A 53 39.94 16.35 -39.30
CA GLY A 53 41.31 15.86 -39.49
C GLY A 53 42.31 16.93 -39.93
N ALA A 54 43.50 16.49 -40.34
CA ALA A 54 44.62 17.38 -40.62
C ALA A 54 44.73 17.76 -42.11
N CYS A 55 45.05 19.03 -42.37
CA CYS A 55 45.45 19.47 -43.71
C CYS A 55 46.90 19.06 -44.00
N PHE A 56 47.15 18.65 -45.25
CA PHE A 56 48.49 18.37 -45.78
C PHE A 56 48.60 18.84 -47.24
N SER A 57 49.82 19.06 -47.72
CA SER A 57 50.13 19.41 -49.10
C SER A 57 50.21 18.15 -49.97
N ASN A 58 49.37 18.06 -50.99
CA ASN A 58 49.51 17.08 -52.07
C ASN A 58 49.85 17.81 -53.38
N ALA A 59 51.12 17.70 -53.80
CA ALA A 59 51.62 18.39 -54.99
C ALA A 59 51.35 19.92 -55.00
N GLY A 60 51.36 20.55 -53.82
CA GLY A 60 51.15 22.00 -53.65
C GLY A 60 49.69 22.42 -53.55
N GLN A 61 48.75 21.46 -53.64
CA GLN A 61 47.34 21.67 -53.33
C GLN A 61 47.02 21.19 -51.91
N PRO A 62 46.26 21.97 -51.13
CA PRO A 62 45.82 21.53 -49.82
C PRO A 62 44.80 20.39 -49.92
N MET A 63 45.03 19.33 -49.14
CA MET A 63 44.11 18.20 -48.98
C MET A 63 43.92 17.89 -47.50
N CYS A 64 42.80 17.25 -47.16
CA CYS A 64 42.46 16.86 -45.80
C CYS A 64 42.54 15.34 -45.66
N ARG A 65 43.08 14.86 -44.55
CA ARG A 65 43.22 13.43 -44.26
C ARG A 65 42.63 13.11 -42.89
N CYS A 66 41.78 12.09 -42.83
CA CYS A 66 41.29 11.53 -41.58
C CYS A 66 42.41 10.79 -40.84
N GLY A 67 42.45 11.00 -39.53
CA GLY A 67 43.21 10.17 -38.62
C GLY A 67 42.34 9.03 -38.06
N PRO A 68 42.91 8.25 -37.13
CA PRO A 68 42.21 7.11 -36.54
C PRO A 68 40.91 7.48 -35.83
N TRP A 69 40.85 8.65 -35.19
CA TRP A 69 39.65 9.12 -34.49
C TRP A 69 38.56 9.50 -35.48
N GLU A 70 38.89 10.25 -36.54
CA GLU A 70 37.93 10.61 -37.58
C GLU A 70 37.38 9.38 -38.31
N ASP A 71 38.24 8.39 -38.59
CA ASP A 71 37.83 7.12 -39.18
C ASP A 71 36.87 6.35 -38.25
N ALA A 72 37.17 6.29 -36.94
CA ALA A 72 36.32 5.64 -35.95
C ALA A 72 34.97 6.35 -35.76
N ALA A 73 34.98 7.69 -35.76
CA ALA A 73 33.77 8.50 -35.70
C ALA A 73 32.95 8.47 -37.00
N GLY A 74 33.51 7.92 -38.08
CA GLY A 74 32.86 7.82 -39.39
C GLY A 74 32.80 9.16 -40.12
N LEU A 75 33.79 10.02 -39.92
CA LEU A 75 33.84 11.37 -40.49
C LEU A 75 34.42 11.37 -41.90
N THR A 76 34.06 12.40 -42.67
CA THR A 76 34.65 12.66 -43.98
C THR A 76 35.54 13.89 -43.90
N CYS A 77 36.82 13.71 -44.19
CA CYS A 77 37.82 14.79 -44.11
C CYS A 77 38.03 15.40 -45.49
N SER A 78 37.53 16.61 -45.67
CA SER A 78 37.59 17.36 -46.93
C SER A 78 37.92 18.83 -46.66
N VAL A 79 38.37 19.55 -47.67
CA VAL A 79 38.60 21.00 -47.55
C VAL A 79 37.27 21.69 -47.27
N ALA A 80 37.16 22.33 -46.11
CA ALA A 80 35.96 23.04 -45.68
C ALA A 80 35.68 24.19 -46.65
N ALA A 81 34.47 24.17 -47.21
CA ALA A 81 34.02 25.12 -48.20
C ALA A 81 32.54 25.40 -47.96
N PHE A 82 32.26 26.15 -46.91
CA PHE A 82 30.92 26.52 -46.46
C PHE A 82 30.57 27.93 -46.96
N LYS A 83 29.26 28.22 -47.10
CA LYS A 83 28.80 29.56 -47.48
C LYS A 83 29.15 30.62 -46.43
N GLN A 84 29.28 30.20 -45.18
CA GLN A 84 29.63 31.01 -44.02
C GLN A 84 30.83 30.38 -43.32
N PRO A 85 31.66 31.15 -42.60
CA PRO A 85 32.74 30.57 -41.80
C PRO A 85 32.18 29.64 -40.72
N ASP A 86 32.77 28.45 -40.63
CA ASP A 86 32.49 27.42 -39.63
C ASP A 86 32.69 27.96 -38.20
N ASP A 87 31.65 27.83 -37.37
CA ASP A 87 31.62 28.33 -36.00
C ASP A 87 32.11 27.31 -34.95
N HIS A 88 32.04 26.02 -35.25
CA HIS A 88 32.45 24.93 -34.37
C HIS A 88 33.14 23.82 -35.17
N GLY A 89 34.42 23.57 -34.89
CA GLY A 89 35.18 22.57 -35.64
C GLY A 89 34.63 21.14 -35.53
N GLY A 90 34.79 20.36 -36.60
CA GLY A 90 34.28 18.99 -36.73
C GLY A 90 35.21 17.87 -36.26
N ALA A 91 36.30 18.17 -35.53
CA ALA A 91 37.29 17.17 -35.08
C ALA A 91 37.84 17.48 -33.67
N PRO A 92 38.49 16.53 -32.97
CA PRO A 92 38.89 16.69 -31.57
C PRO A 92 39.88 17.83 -31.31
N ASP A 93 40.75 18.11 -32.29
CA ASP A 93 41.77 19.16 -32.23
C ASP A 93 41.19 20.57 -32.45
N SER A 94 40.00 20.64 -33.05
CA SER A 94 39.24 21.86 -33.35
C SER A 94 37.93 21.94 -32.58
N ALA A 95 37.67 20.97 -31.70
CA ALA A 95 36.46 20.87 -30.92
C ALA A 95 36.32 22.05 -29.96
N THR A 96 35.10 22.52 -29.81
CA THR A 96 34.79 23.58 -28.84
C THR A 96 34.80 23.01 -27.44
N VAL A 97 35.73 23.47 -26.60
CA VAL A 97 35.84 23.01 -25.22
C VAL A 97 34.70 23.60 -24.38
N LEU A 98 33.92 22.72 -23.75
CA LEU A 98 32.85 23.06 -22.82
C LEU A 98 33.41 23.10 -21.40
N THR A 99 33.22 24.22 -20.71
CA THR A 99 33.53 24.38 -19.29
C THR A 99 32.24 24.56 -18.50
N LEU A 100 32.01 23.71 -17.50
CA LEU A 100 30.81 23.73 -16.67
C LEU A 100 31.04 24.52 -15.36
N PRO A 101 30.01 25.21 -14.83
CA PRO A 101 28.69 25.41 -15.44
C PRO A 101 28.75 26.37 -16.63
N MET A 102 27.92 26.13 -17.65
CA MET A 102 27.76 27.03 -18.79
C MET A 102 26.30 27.47 -18.95
N SER A 103 26.06 28.60 -19.60
CA SER A 103 24.75 29.00 -20.09
C SER A 103 24.50 28.42 -21.49
N PRO A 104 23.23 28.27 -21.94
CA PRO A 104 22.93 27.91 -23.33
C PRO A 104 23.63 28.84 -24.32
N ARG A 105 24.18 28.26 -25.39
CA ARG A 105 24.87 28.98 -26.47
C ARG A 105 24.25 28.62 -27.80
N GLU A 106 24.33 29.53 -28.76
CA GLU A 106 23.91 29.28 -30.14
C GLU A 106 25.08 28.68 -30.93
N GLY A 107 24.77 27.71 -31.77
CA GLY A 107 25.65 27.16 -32.80
C GLY A 107 24.91 27.09 -34.13
N ARG A 108 25.64 26.84 -35.22
CA ARG A 108 25.05 26.80 -36.56
C ARG A 108 25.66 25.66 -37.36
N ILE A 109 24.82 24.76 -37.83
CA ILE A 109 25.21 23.83 -38.89
C ILE A 109 25.26 24.60 -40.21
N GLU A 110 26.46 24.77 -40.77
CA GLU A 110 26.69 25.51 -42.00
C GLU A 110 26.22 24.79 -43.28
N GLU A 111 25.77 25.60 -44.24
CA GLU A 111 25.48 25.12 -45.59
C GLU A 111 26.78 24.99 -46.41
N GLY A 112 27.06 23.77 -46.88
CA GLY A 112 28.15 23.50 -47.81
C GLY A 112 27.99 24.17 -49.18
N LEU A 113 29.10 24.54 -49.81
CA LEU A 113 29.11 24.97 -51.22
C LEU A 113 28.90 23.80 -52.20
N ARG A 114 28.94 22.57 -51.71
CA ARG A 114 28.74 21.32 -52.46
C ARG A 114 27.81 20.40 -51.67
N GLU A 115 27.00 19.61 -52.36
CA GLU A 115 25.94 18.79 -51.76
C GLU A 115 26.48 17.73 -50.79
N GLU A 116 27.68 17.22 -51.05
CA GLU A 116 28.36 16.23 -50.22
C GLU A 116 29.03 16.83 -48.97
N LEU A 117 29.18 18.16 -48.90
CA LEU A 117 29.78 18.85 -47.76
C LEU A 117 28.72 19.03 -46.68
N LYS A 118 28.93 18.31 -45.57
CA LYS A 118 28.07 18.38 -44.40
C LYS A 118 28.87 18.89 -43.23
N ASP A 119 28.32 19.93 -42.63
CA ASP A 119 28.88 20.49 -41.43
C ASP A 119 28.46 19.71 -40.18
N ARG A 120 29.33 19.75 -39.17
CA ARG A 120 29.16 19.07 -37.89
C ARG A 120 29.97 19.80 -36.83
N ASP A 121 29.34 19.95 -35.67
CA ASP A 121 29.93 20.71 -34.58
C ASP A 121 30.37 19.73 -33.51
N VAL A 122 31.66 19.69 -33.20
CA VAL A 122 32.21 18.82 -32.16
C VAL A 122 32.51 19.64 -30.91
N PHE A 123 31.98 19.19 -29.79
CA PHE A 123 32.16 19.78 -28.47
C PHE A 123 32.91 18.80 -27.57
N ALA A 124 33.92 19.28 -26.85
CA ALA A 124 34.71 18.46 -25.93
C ALA A 124 34.43 18.84 -24.48
N VAL A 125 34.19 17.86 -23.61
CA VAL A 125 34.10 18.05 -22.15
C VAL A 125 35.10 17.13 -21.44
N THR A 126 35.73 17.64 -20.38
CA THR A 126 36.56 16.82 -19.49
C THR A 126 35.81 16.59 -18.19
N VAL A 127 35.55 15.32 -17.89
CA VAL A 127 34.83 14.80 -16.73
C VAL A 127 35.86 14.37 -15.69
N ALA A 128 35.76 14.91 -14.47
CA ALA A 128 36.74 14.65 -13.40
C ALA A 128 36.46 13.34 -12.65
N GLU A 129 35.18 13.03 -12.46
CA GLU A 129 34.67 11.84 -11.78
C GLU A 129 33.38 11.39 -12.48
N ARG A 130 32.98 10.13 -12.28
CA ARG A 130 31.76 9.62 -12.92
C ARG A 130 30.56 10.47 -12.50
N GLY A 131 29.74 10.87 -13.47
CA GLY A 131 28.56 11.66 -13.20
C GLY A 131 27.59 11.70 -14.34
N MET A 132 26.39 12.16 -14.05
CA MET A 132 25.32 12.32 -15.02
C MET A 132 25.33 13.72 -15.62
N TYR A 133 24.98 13.77 -16.90
CA TYR A 133 24.96 15.00 -17.67
C TYR A 133 23.69 15.10 -18.51
N ARG A 134 23.30 16.33 -18.84
CA ARG A 134 22.27 16.61 -19.83
C ARG A 134 22.85 17.49 -20.92
N PHE A 135 22.93 16.95 -22.14
CA PHE A 135 23.18 17.73 -23.35
C PHE A 135 21.85 18.04 -24.01
N SER A 136 21.51 19.31 -24.20
CA SER A 136 20.29 19.70 -24.90
C SER A 136 20.61 20.35 -26.24
N CYS A 137 19.85 20.03 -27.28
CA CYS A 137 19.85 20.75 -28.56
C CYS A 137 18.44 21.26 -28.86
N THR A 138 18.25 22.58 -28.80
CA THR A 138 16.99 23.23 -29.17
C THR A 138 17.09 23.75 -30.59
N ARG A 139 16.19 23.27 -31.44
CA ARG A 139 16.08 23.71 -32.82
C ARG A 139 15.58 25.15 -32.89
N LEU A 140 16.34 26.02 -33.56
CA LEU A 140 15.87 27.36 -33.94
C LEU A 140 15.39 27.33 -35.40
N THR A 141 16.32 27.43 -36.35
CA THR A 141 16.05 27.28 -37.80
C THR A 141 16.52 25.93 -38.34
N LEU A 142 17.35 25.20 -37.57
CA LEU A 142 17.75 23.83 -37.90
C LEU A 142 16.55 22.88 -37.82
N SER A 143 16.30 22.08 -38.85
CA SER A 143 15.11 21.21 -38.89
C SER A 143 15.23 19.95 -38.01
N GLU A 144 16.46 19.49 -37.78
CA GLU A 144 16.77 18.25 -37.06
C GLU A 144 18.08 18.43 -36.29
N CYS A 145 18.07 18.17 -34.99
CA CYS A 145 19.29 18.05 -34.19
C CYS A 145 19.58 16.55 -34.02
N ARG A 146 20.73 16.08 -34.51
CA ARG A 146 21.26 14.76 -34.16
C ARG A 146 22.50 14.94 -33.31
N VAL A 147 22.55 14.28 -32.16
CA VAL A 147 23.73 14.28 -31.29
C VAL A 147 24.23 12.86 -31.11
N ARG A 148 25.54 12.69 -31.23
CA ARG A 148 26.27 11.46 -30.89
C ARG A 148 27.24 11.77 -29.76
N LEU A 149 27.38 10.82 -28.84
CA LEU A 149 28.47 10.81 -27.86
C LEU A 149 29.58 9.95 -28.38
N LEU A 150 30.80 10.47 -28.33
CA LEU A 150 32.01 9.80 -28.78
C LEU A 150 33.01 9.72 -27.63
N ASP A 151 33.66 8.57 -27.48
CA ASP A 151 34.77 8.39 -26.56
C ASP A 151 36.07 9.05 -27.08
N ALA A 152 37.14 8.94 -26.28
CA ALA A 152 38.47 9.45 -26.65
C ALA A 152 39.08 8.77 -27.88
N ALA A 153 38.56 7.61 -28.31
CA ALA A 153 38.99 6.90 -29.52
C ALA A 153 38.08 7.18 -30.73
N GLY A 154 36.96 7.89 -30.56
CA GLY A 154 36.01 8.24 -31.61
C GLY A 154 34.89 7.21 -31.78
N ASN A 155 34.79 6.22 -30.90
CA ASN A 155 33.69 5.26 -30.94
C ASN A 155 32.42 5.91 -30.42
N THR A 156 31.29 5.59 -31.04
CA THR A 156 29.98 6.07 -30.60
C THR A 156 29.47 5.28 -29.42
N LEU A 157 28.96 5.98 -28.42
CA LEU A 157 28.20 5.41 -27.31
C LEU A 157 26.74 5.78 -27.47
N ASP A 158 25.87 4.83 -27.12
CA ASP A 158 24.45 5.09 -27.01
C ASP A 158 24.18 5.98 -25.78
N MET A 159 23.15 6.80 -25.90
CA MET A 159 22.67 7.64 -24.81
C MET A 159 21.15 7.57 -24.75
N PRO A 160 20.58 7.56 -23.55
CA PRO A 160 19.15 7.82 -23.38
C PRO A 160 18.77 9.19 -23.95
N VAL A 161 17.60 9.24 -24.59
CA VAL A 161 17.10 10.43 -25.29
C VAL A 161 15.69 10.76 -24.84
N ASP A 162 15.45 12.04 -24.56
CA ASP A 162 14.12 12.60 -24.32
C ASP A 162 13.86 13.80 -25.25
N VAL A 163 12.60 14.14 -25.49
CA VAL A 163 12.20 15.21 -26.41
C VAL A 163 11.16 16.12 -25.78
N GLU A 164 11.53 17.39 -25.59
CA GLU A 164 10.68 18.45 -25.07
C GLU A 164 10.42 19.50 -26.17
N GLY A 165 9.39 19.26 -26.98
CA GLY A 165 8.99 20.17 -28.06
C GLY A 165 10.07 20.33 -29.14
N ALA A 166 10.72 21.48 -29.18
CA ALA A 166 11.82 21.75 -30.14
C ALA A 166 13.19 21.28 -29.62
N THR A 167 13.28 20.93 -28.33
CA THR A 167 14.51 20.52 -27.66
C THR A 167 14.60 19.01 -27.60
N VAL A 168 15.75 18.47 -27.96
CA VAL A 168 16.12 17.07 -27.71
C VAL A 168 17.15 17.06 -26.59
N LEU A 169 16.97 16.15 -25.63
CA LEU A 169 17.80 15.98 -24.44
C LEU A 169 18.50 14.63 -24.51
N TRP A 170 19.81 14.62 -24.34
CA TRP A 170 20.61 13.41 -24.19
C TRP A 170 21.13 13.34 -22.76
N LEU A 171 20.94 12.20 -22.11
CA LEU A 171 21.18 12.00 -20.67
C LEU A 171 22.28 10.94 -20.43
N PRO A 172 23.55 11.20 -20.79
CA PRO A 172 24.60 10.23 -20.55
C PRO A 172 25.13 10.24 -19.11
N THR A 173 25.49 9.04 -18.64
CA THR A 173 26.39 8.83 -17.52
C THR A 173 27.83 8.73 -18.06
N LEU A 174 28.69 9.67 -17.68
CA LEU A 174 30.05 9.79 -18.20
C LEU A 174 31.07 9.43 -17.12
N ALA A 175 31.98 8.51 -17.42
CA ALA A 175 33.13 8.23 -16.57
C ALA A 175 34.20 9.35 -16.65
N ALA A 176 35.14 9.36 -15.71
CA ALA A 176 36.27 10.30 -15.73
C ALA A 176 37.08 10.19 -17.04
N GLY A 177 37.31 11.31 -17.71
CA GLY A 177 37.97 11.35 -19.01
C GLY A 177 37.45 12.48 -19.92
N THR A 178 37.90 12.47 -21.17
CA THR A 178 37.44 13.42 -22.20
C THR A 178 36.41 12.76 -23.09
N TRP A 179 35.27 13.43 -23.26
CA TRP A 179 34.14 12.99 -24.06
C TRP A 179 33.79 14.05 -25.11
N TYR A 180 33.24 13.59 -26.23
CA TYR A 180 32.88 14.47 -27.34
C TYR A 180 31.39 14.34 -27.69
N PHE A 181 30.71 15.48 -27.80
CA PHE A 181 29.36 15.55 -28.37
C PHE A 181 29.47 16.07 -29.81
N GLU A 182 29.00 15.30 -30.77
CA GLU A 182 28.93 15.68 -32.19
C GLU A 182 27.48 16.07 -32.51
N VAL A 183 27.24 17.33 -32.90
CA VAL A 183 25.94 17.82 -33.36
C VAL A 183 25.93 17.86 -34.89
N SER A 184 24.86 17.35 -35.51
CA SER A 184 24.68 17.43 -36.97
C SER A 184 23.22 17.63 -37.37
N GLY A 185 23.01 18.25 -38.54
CA GLY A 185 21.67 18.53 -39.11
C GLY A 185 21.13 17.47 -40.08
N GLY A 186 21.84 16.34 -40.26
CA GLY A 186 21.48 15.31 -41.24
C GLY A 186 21.59 15.79 -42.71
N ARG A 187 20.53 16.41 -43.24
CA ARG A 187 20.50 17.09 -44.56
C ARG A 187 20.16 18.58 -44.45
N SER A 188 19.84 19.08 -43.26
CA SER A 188 19.55 20.48 -43.04
C SER A 188 20.74 21.23 -42.46
N HIS A 189 20.71 22.54 -42.66
CA HIS A 189 21.59 23.53 -42.09
C HIS A 189 20.71 24.55 -41.35
N GLY A 190 21.29 25.31 -40.44
CA GLY A 190 20.55 26.29 -39.65
C GLY A 190 21.07 26.40 -38.23
N HIS A 191 20.38 27.23 -37.46
CA HIS A 191 20.77 27.59 -36.11
C HIS A 191 20.11 26.68 -35.08
N TYR A 192 20.83 26.43 -34.01
CA TYR A 192 20.35 25.69 -32.85
C TYR A 192 20.98 26.28 -31.59
N THR A 193 20.41 25.97 -30.42
CA THR A 193 21.09 26.24 -29.15
C THR A 193 21.51 24.94 -28.50
N TYR A 194 22.74 24.89 -27.98
CA TYR A 194 23.23 23.79 -27.17
C TYR A 194 23.48 24.21 -25.74
N HIS A 195 23.31 23.26 -24.83
CA HIS A 195 23.62 23.42 -23.43
C HIS A 195 24.06 22.08 -22.86
N LEU A 196 25.24 22.05 -22.24
CA LEU A 196 25.66 20.93 -21.40
C LEU A 196 25.55 21.36 -19.94
N MET A 197 24.98 20.50 -19.12
CA MET A 197 24.99 20.65 -17.66
C MET A 197 25.33 19.35 -16.97
N SER A 198 25.97 19.47 -15.81
CA SER A 198 26.13 18.35 -14.88
C SER A 198 24.87 18.26 -14.02
N LEU A 199 24.37 17.04 -13.85
CA LEU A 199 23.24 16.70 -12.97
C LEU A 199 23.71 16.23 -11.58
N GLY A 200 25.00 15.91 -11.45
CA GLY A 200 25.62 15.46 -10.21
C GLY A 200 26.59 14.30 -10.45
N VAL A 201 27.17 13.82 -9.36
CA VAL A 201 27.85 12.53 -9.30
C VAL A 201 26.79 11.43 -9.37
N ASP A 202 27.13 10.36 -10.05
CA ASP A 202 26.32 9.14 -10.12
C ASP A 202 26.53 8.33 -8.84
N ASP A 203 25.50 8.18 -8.02
CA ASP A 203 25.61 7.60 -6.68
C ASP A 203 25.55 6.07 -6.68
N HIS A 204 24.85 5.47 -7.65
CA HIS A 204 24.85 4.04 -7.91
C HIS A 204 24.97 3.74 -9.40
N GLY A 205 25.47 2.56 -9.78
CA GLY A 205 25.67 2.23 -11.19
C GLY A 205 24.39 1.78 -11.90
N ASP A 206 24.27 2.13 -13.17
CA ASP A 206 23.07 1.96 -14.01
C ASP A 206 23.00 0.60 -14.71
N THR A 207 24.00 -0.26 -14.51
CA THR A 207 24.12 -1.57 -15.18
C THR A 207 24.33 -2.69 -14.16
N LEU A 208 24.03 -3.93 -14.55
CA LEU A 208 24.27 -5.10 -13.69
C LEU A 208 25.76 -5.25 -13.35
N GLU A 209 26.64 -4.91 -14.29
CA GLU A 209 28.09 -4.94 -14.11
C GLU A 209 28.60 -3.89 -13.12
N GLU A 210 27.90 -2.76 -13.01
CA GLU A 210 28.24 -1.62 -12.15
C GLU A 210 27.42 -1.58 -10.85
N ALA A 211 26.62 -2.62 -10.61
CA ALA A 211 25.69 -2.68 -9.49
C ALA A 211 26.35 -2.44 -8.14
N THR A 212 25.75 -1.58 -7.33
CA THR A 212 26.20 -1.31 -5.97
C THR A 212 25.96 -2.52 -5.08
N LEU A 213 27.02 -3.04 -4.45
CA LEU A 213 26.90 -4.17 -3.52
C LEU A 213 26.16 -3.75 -2.24
N LEU A 214 24.99 -4.34 -2.02
CA LEU A 214 24.26 -4.28 -0.76
C LEU A 214 25.01 -5.12 0.26
N ARG A 215 25.59 -4.45 1.24
CA ARG A 215 26.25 -5.11 2.37
C ARG A 215 25.23 -5.46 3.44
N GLU A 216 25.48 -6.53 4.18
CA GLU A 216 24.68 -7.03 5.31
C GLU A 216 24.68 -6.07 6.53
N VAL A 217 24.60 -4.76 6.31
CA VAL A 217 24.60 -3.75 7.39
C VAL A 217 23.16 -3.53 7.83
N ALA A 218 22.70 -4.41 8.74
CA ALA A 218 21.55 -4.26 9.64
C ALA A 218 20.57 -3.12 9.30
N GLY A 219 19.80 -3.26 8.21
CA GLY A 219 18.64 -2.41 7.86
C GLY A 219 18.88 -0.91 7.83
N ALA A 220 20.13 -0.44 7.81
CA ALA A 220 20.43 0.98 7.92
C ALA A 220 19.98 1.71 6.65
N PRO A 221 19.18 2.78 6.76
CA PRO A 221 18.75 3.53 5.59
C PRO A 221 19.94 4.24 4.94
N PHE A 222 19.97 4.27 3.61
CA PHE A 222 20.94 4.98 2.79
C PHE A 222 20.22 5.85 1.74
N PRO A 223 20.78 7.03 1.40
CA PRO A 223 20.19 7.90 0.39
C PRO A 223 20.41 7.32 -1.02
N VAL A 224 19.47 7.60 -1.90
CA VAL A 224 19.51 7.24 -3.32
C VAL A 224 18.97 8.41 -4.13
N ARG A 225 19.63 8.79 -5.22
CA ARG A 225 19.26 9.96 -6.04
C ARG A 225 19.21 9.60 -7.53
N LEU A 226 17.99 9.52 -8.03
CA LEU A 226 17.73 9.41 -9.47
C LEU A 226 17.72 10.80 -10.11
N ALA A 227 18.83 11.26 -10.67
CA ALA A 227 19.00 12.63 -11.14
C ALA A 227 18.26 12.95 -12.45
N SER A 228 17.90 11.94 -13.24
CA SER A 228 17.19 12.11 -14.52
C SER A 228 16.20 10.99 -14.81
N SER A 229 15.30 11.17 -15.78
CA SER A 229 14.35 10.13 -16.22
C SER A 229 15.01 8.89 -16.83
N ALA A 230 16.29 8.99 -17.18
CA ALA A 230 17.09 7.89 -17.69
C ALA A 230 18.03 7.28 -16.63
N ASP A 231 18.08 7.88 -15.45
CA ASP A 231 18.90 7.40 -14.36
C ASP A 231 18.26 6.16 -13.73
N VAL A 232 19.06 5.13 -13.54
CA VAL A 232 18.65 3.84 -13.00
C VAL A 232 19.71 3.44 -12.01
N ASP A 233 19.30 3.05 -10.81
CA ASP A 233 20.22 2.57 -9.79
C ASP A 233 20.11 1.06 -9.67
N VAL A 234 21.21 0.36 -9.93
CA VAL A 234 21.29 -1.10 -9.80
C VAL A 234 22.06 -1.45 -8.53
N PHE A 235 21.46 -2.34 -7.75
CA PHE A 235 22.02 -2.90 -6.53
C PHE A 235 22.17 -4.42 -6.68
N THR A 236 23.14 -5.01 -5.98
CA THR A 236 23.33 -6.47 -5.99
C THR A 236 23.57 -7.04 -4.60
N PHE A 237 23.08 -8.25 -4.35
CA PHE A 237 23.37 -9.03 -3.15
C PHE A 237 23.44 -10.52 -3.48
N ARG A 238 24.12 -11.28 -2.62
CA ARG A 238 24.16 -12.75 -2.71
C ARG A 238 23.27 -13.35 -1.63
N SER A 239 22.29 -14.13 -2.08
CA SER A 239 21.33 -14.81 -1.20
C SER A 239 21.92 -16.05 -0.52
N ARG A 240 21.36 -16.39 0.66
CA ARG A 240 21.59 -17.65 1.37
C ARG A 240 20.34 -18.53 1.27
N VAL A 241 20.52 -19.85 1.24
CA VAL A 241 19.39 -20.79 1.16
C VAL A 241 18.50 -20.66 2.41
N GLY A 242 17.20 -20.57 2.19
CA GLY A 242 16.17 -20.46 3.22
C GLY A 242 16.02 -19.07 3.82
N HIS A 243 16.80 -18.07 3.40
CA HIS A 243 16.73 -16.72 3.97
C HIS A 243 15.70 -15.84 3.26
N GLY A 244 14.99 -15.02 4.04
CA GLY A 244 14.19 -13.90 3.58
C GLY A 244 15.02 -12.64 3.34
N TYR A 245 14.72 -11.92 2.27
CA TYR A 245 15.36 -10.64 1.94
C TYR A 245 14.33 -9.61 1.56
N ARG A 246 14.63 -8.35 1.85
CA ARG A 246 13.77 -7.23 1.48
C ARG A 246 14.56 -5.99 1.14
N PHE A 247 14.10 -5.29 0.12
CA PHE A 247 14.57 -3.97 -0.27
C PHE A 247 13.41 -2.99 -0.26
N ILE A 248 13.54 -1.90 0.49
CA ILE A 248 12.49 -0.89 0.67
C ILE A 248 13.04 0.47 0.28
N CYS A 249 12.26 1.26 -0.44
CA CYS A 249 12.52 2.68 -0.68
C CYS A 249 11.32 3.53 -0.26
N GLU A 250 11.60 4.57 0.52
CA GLU A 250 10.61 5.58 0.89
C GLU A 250 10.21 6.40 -0.34
N GLN A 251 8.93 6.77 -0.44
CA GLN A 251 8.42 7.48 -1.60
C GLN A 251 7.60 8.71 -1.17
N ALA A 252 7.89 9.87 -1.78
CA ALA A 252 7.04 11.04 -1.61
C ALA A 252 5.78 10.96 -2.49
N PRO A 253 4.61 11.45 -2.03
CA PRO A 253 3.38 11.46 -2.84
C PRO A 253 3.58 12.16 -4.19
N GLY A 254 3.11 11.55 -5.27
CA GLY A 254 3.19 12.11 -6.63
C GLY A 254 4.50 11.87 -7.37
N LEU A 255 5.51 11.30 -6.71
CA LEU A 255 6.65 10.68 -7.41
C LEU A 255 6.21 9.30 -7.91
N LEU A 256 6.68 8.91 -9.07
CA LEU A 256 6.48 7.59 -9.64
C LEU A 256 7.83 6.90 -9.64
N LEU A 257 7.94 5.83 -8.85
CA LEU A 257 9.14 5.01 -8.73
C LEU A 257 8.77 3.57 -9.05
N GLN A 258 9.74 2.84 -9.56
CA GLN A 258 9.64 1.41 -9.79
C GLN A 258 10.86 0.71 -9.20
N VAL A 259 10.61 -0.36 -8.46
CA VAL A 259 11.61 -1.26 -7.93
C VAL A 259 11.38 -2.63 -8.53
N MET A 260 12.40 -3.20 -9.17
CA MET A 260 12.37 -4.57 -9.67
C MET A 260 13.40 -5.43 -8.96
N LEU A 261 13.02 -6.65 -8.62
CA LEU A 261 13.95 -7.72 -8.22
C LEU A 261 14.22 -8.60 -9.43
N LEU A 262 15.49 -8.75 -9.80
CA LEU A 262 15.96 -9.59 -10.91
C LEU A 262 16.85 -10.72 -10.42
N SER A 263 16.70 -11.87 -11.06
CA SER A 263 17.63 -13.01 -10.91
C SER A 263 18.99 -12.74 -11.56
N SER A 264 19.97 -13.62 -11.29
CA SER A 264 21.32 -13.56 -11.87
C SER A 264 21.40 -13.58 -13.40
N VAL A 265 20.31 -13.93 -14.10
CA VAL A 265 20.21 -13.95 -15.57
C VAL A 265 19.36 -12.80 -16.11
N GLY A 266 18.98 -11.83 -15.28
CA GLY A 266 18.18 -10.67 -15.63
C GLY A 266 16.67 -10.93 -15.74
N ALA A 267 16.19 -12.13 -15.37
CA ALA A 267 14.75 -12.40 -15.33
C ALA A 267 14.11 -11.74 -14.11
N VAL A 268 13.01 -11.03 -14.32
CA VAL A 268 12.21 -10.36 -13.29
C VAL A 268 11.55 -11.39 -12.37
N ALA A 269 11.76 -11.25 -11.06
CA ALA A 269 11.13 -12.06 -10.02
C ALA A 269 9.98 -11.31 -9.33
N GLU A 270 10.18 -10.02 -9.01
CA GLU A 270 9.14 -9.18 -8.42
C GLU A 270 9.25 -7.75 -8.98
N VAL A 271 8.12 -7.05 -9.05
CA VAL A 271 8.05 -5.62 -9.40
C VAL A 271 7.11 -4.90 -8.44
N SER A 272 7.56 -3.76 -7.95
CA SER A 272 6.80 -2.86 -7.08
C SER A 272 6.80 -1.47 -7.69
N GLN A 273 5.63 -0.86 -7.83
CA GLN A 273 5.47 0.46 -8.43
C GLN A 273 4.27 1.18 -7.83
N GLY A 274 4.33 2.50 -7.72
CA GLY A 274 3.24 3.27 -7.11
C GLY A 274 3.48 4.78 -7.13
N SER A 275 2.43 5.53 -6.78
CA SER A 275 2.45 7.01 -6.64
C SER A 275 1.80 7.52 -5.35
N SER A 276 1.36 6.61 -4.49
CA SER A 276 0.56 6.90 -3.29
C SER A 276 1.36 7.58 -2.16
N GLY A 277 2.68 7.56 -2.24
CA GLY A 277 3.57 7.95 -1.14
C GLY A 277 3.75 6.85 -0.08
N ALA A 278 3.21 5.65 -0.30
CA ALA A 278 3.59 4.48 0.48
C ALA A 278 4.99 3.99 0.04
N PRO A 279 5.81 3.44 0.96
CA PRO A 279 7.10 2.86 0.60
C PRO A 279 6.94 1.74 -0.45
N LEU A 280 7.84 1.71 -1.42
CA LEU A 280 7.95 0.60 -2.36
C LEU A 280 8.86 -0.46 -1.78
N ALA A 281 8.50 -1.72 -1.99
CA ALA A 281 9.34 -2.83 -1.57
C ALA A 281 9.25 -4.01 -2.52
N VAL A 282 10.36 -4.73 -2.62
CA VAL A 282 10.45 -6.08 -3.20
C VAL A 282 11.05 -7.01 -2.15
N SER A 283 10.67 -8.28 -2.21
CA SER A 283 11.01 -9.29 -1.22
C SER A 283 11.38 -10.62 -1.88
N LEU A 284 12.08 -11.48 -1.14
CA LEU A 284 12.52 -12.77 -1.65
C LEU A 284 12.71 -13.76 -0.51
N LEU A 285 12.03 -14.90 -0.58
CA LEU A 285 12.44 -16.11 0.13
C LEU A 285 13.38 -16.92 -0.77
N ALA A 286 14.66 -16.99 -0.42
CA ALA A 286 15.69 -17.54 -1.28
C ALA A 286 15.78 -19.07 -1.17
N THR A 287 15.52 -19.79 -2.27
CA THR A 287 15.61 -21.26 -2.32
C THR A 287 17.00 -21.79 -2.72
N SER A 288 17.95 -20.91 -3.05
CA SER A 288 19.30 -21.28 -3.45
C SER A 288 20.26 -20.10 -3.32
N GLU A 289 21.55 -20.38 -3.12
CA GLU A 289 22.58 -19.32 -3.13
C GLU A 289 22.87 -18.84 -4.54
N ARG A 290 22.56 -17.57 -4.80
CA ARG A 290 22.88 -16.89 -6.06
C ARG A 290 22.87 -15.38 -5.88
N ASP A 291 23.42 -14.69 -6.88
CA ASP A 291 23.37 -13.24 -6.96
C ASP A 291 21.99 -12.78 -7.46
N TRP A 292 21.48 -11.74 -6.83
CA TRP A 292 20.23 -11.07 -7.17
C TRP A 292 20.52 -9.59 -7.39
N PHE A 293 19.67 -8.96 -8.17
CA PHE A 293 19.77 -7.53 -8.46
C PHE A 293 18.48 -6.83 -8.11
N VAL A 294 18.59 -5.63 -7.54
CA VAL A 294 17.46 -4.73 -7.37
C VAL A 294 17.70 -3.54 -8.29
N VAL A 295 16.71 -3.24 -9.13
CA VAL A 295 16.76 -2.11 -10.07
C VAL A 295 15.73 -1.09 -9.61
N LEU A 296 16.19 0.12 -9.29
CA LEU A 296 15.35 1.26 -8.97
C LEU A 296 15.37 2.23 -10.15
N SER A 297 14.20 2.63 -10.64
CA SER A 297 14.08 3.59 -11.74
C SER A 297 12.95 4.59 -11.49
N PRO A 298 13.08 5.82 -12.02
CA PRO A 298 12.02 6.82 -11.95
C PRO A 298 11.05 6.63 -13.12
N GLU A 299 9.77 6.67 -12.85
CA GLU A 299 8.70 6.69 -13.86
C GLU A 299 7.99 8.06 -13.87
N GLY A 300 8.73 9.18 -13.86
CA GLY A 300 8.09 10.49 -13.80
C GLY A 300 9.05 11.67 -13.71
N VAL A 301 8.68 12.66 -12.88
CA VAL A 301 9.43 13.91 -12.73
C VAL A 301 10.70 13.67 -11.91
N THR A 302 11.85 14.06 -12.47
CA THR A 302 13.17 13.96 -11.84
C THR A 302 13.76 15.36 -11.55
N PRO A 303 14.72 15.49 -10.60
CA PRO A 303 15.36 14.43 -9.82
C PRO A 303 14.46 13.84 -8.73
N VAL A 304 14.69 12.59 -8.36
CA VAL A 304 14.06 11.93 -7.21
C VAL A 304 15.13 11.58 -6.19
N ASP A 305 15.03 12.20 -5.01
CA ASP A 305 15.79 11.77 -3.84
C ASP A 305 14.90 10.80 -3.03
N SER A 306 15.41 9.61 -2.73
CA SER A 306 14.76 8.59 -1.91
C SER A 306 15.71 8.12 -0.80
N THR A 307 15.15 7.41 0.18
CA THR A 307 15.90 6.73 1.22
C THR A 307 15.52 5.27 1.17
N CYS A 308 16.50 4.41 0.90
CA CYS A 308 16.30 2.98 0.76
C CYS A 308 16.98 2.21 1.88
N ARG A 309 16.54 0.98 2.12
CA ARG A 309 17.15 0.03 3.05
C ARG A 309 17.07 -1.38 2.50
N PHE A 310 18.06 -2.19 2.89
CA PHE A 310 18.13 -3.61 2.56
C PHE A 310 18.27 -4.43 3.85
N GLU A 311 17.48 -5.49 3.95
CA GLU A 311 17.38 -6.32 5.14
C GLU A 311 17.47 -7.81 4.76
N ASP A 312 18.32 -8.54 5.49
CA ASP A 312 18.27 -10.00 5.58
C ASP A 312 17.38 -10.31 6.78
N LEU A 313 16.21 -10.88 6.51
CA LEU A 313 15.20 -11.21 7.52
C LEU A 313 15.56 -12.48 8.31
N GLY A 314 16.63 -13.18 7.92
CA GLY A 314 17.01 -14.46 8.51
C GLY A 314 16.38 -15.65 7.79
N PRO A 315 16.64 -16.87 8.28
CA PRO A 315 16.04 -18.08 7.75
C PRO A 315 14.52 -18.11 8.02
N ASP A 316 13.77 -18.77 7.15
CA ASP A 316 12.37 -19.12 7.43
C ASP A 316 12.27 -19.98 8.71
N GLU A 317 11.52 -19.48 9.67
CA GLU A 317 11.39 -20.05 11.01
C GLU A 317 10.17 -20.94 11.18
N HIS A 318 9.13 -20.77 10.35
CA HIS A 318 8.00 -21.67 10.36
C HIS A 318 7.92 -22.38 9.02
N GLY A 319 6.83 -22.29 8.28
CA GLY A 319 6.80 -23.08 7.06
C GLY A 319 5.44 -23.10 6.43
N ASP A 320 5.47 -23.21 5.11
CA ASP A 320 4.39 -22.76 4.24
C ASP A 320 3.30 -23.78 3.97
N THR A 321 3.36 -24.93 4.63
CA THR A 321 2.47 -26.06 4.34
C THR A 321 1.95 -26.71 5.61
N LEU A 322 0.81 -27.38 5.51
CA LEU A 322 0.27 -28.19 6.61
C LEU A 322 1.25 -29.29 7.05
N GLU A 323 2.07 -29.79 6.13
CA GLU A 323 3.06 -30.86 6.39
C GLU A 323 4.28 -30.35 7.16
N THR A 324 4.65 -29.07 6.97
CA THR A 324 5.78 -28.40 7.60
C THR A 324 5.38 -27.51 8.78
N ALA A 325 4.09 -27.51 9.14
CA ALA A 325 3.52 -26.59 10.12
C ALA A 325 4.23 -26.63 11.50
N THR A 326 4.52 -25.46 12.04
CA THR A 326 5.11 -25.33 13.38
C THR A 326 4.06 -25.62 14.46
N ALA A 327 4.33 -26.57 15.35
CA ALA A 327 3.41 -26.87 16.45
C ALA A 327 3.38 -25.73 17.48
N VAL A 328 2.18 -25.24 17.81
CA VAL A 328 1.96 -24.18 18.80
C VAL A 328 1.14 -24.68 19.98
N THR A 329 1.40 -24.11 21.16
CA THR A 329 0.67 -24.41 22.39
C THR A 329 -0.12 -23.18 22.82
N ALA A 330 -1.40 -23.36 23.12
CA ALA A 330 -2.25 -22.26 23.57
C ALA A 330 -1.66 -21.56 24.81
N GLY A 331 -1.69 -20.22 24.80
CA GLY A 331 -1.16 -19.35 25.83
C GLY A 331 0.33 -19.03 25.73
N ILE A 332 1.07 -19.63 24.78
CA ILE A 332 2.49 -19.36 24.56
C ILE A 332 2.64 -18.49 23.29
N PRO A 333 3.12 -17.23 23.41
CA PRO A 333 3.40 -16.40 22.24
C PRO A 333 4.54 -16.98 21.40
N VAL A 334 4.38 -16.92 20.08
CA VAL A 334 5.37 -17.37 19.09
C VAL A 334 5.79 -16.15 18.25
N PRO A 335 7.09 -15.83 18.17
CA PRO A 335 7.57 -14.82 17.24
C PRO A 335 7.41 -15.34 15.83
N VAL A 336 6.80 -14.55 14.96
CA VAL A 336 6.60 -14.87 13.54
C VAL A 336 7.29 -13.79 12.73
N THR A 337 8.05 -14.19 11.71
CA THR A 337 8.59 -13.27 10.71
C THR A 337 8.08 -13.69 9.35
N LEU A 338 7.51 -12.78 8.55
CA LEU A 338 7.24 -13.11 7.15
C LEU A 338 8.46 -12.80 6.28
N GLN A 339 9.02 -13.81 5.63
CA GLN A 339 10.25 -13.70 4.86
C GLN A 339 10.02 -13.09 3.45
N SER A 340 8.79 -13.09 2.95
CA SER A 340 8.42 -12.44 1.69
C SER A 340 6.94 -12.06 1.60
N ARG A 341 6.54 -11.35 0.54
CA ARG A 341 5.13 -11.01 0.27
C ARG A 341 4.25 -12.24 0.00
N GLU A 342 4.84 -13.30 -0.54
CA GLU A 342 4.13 -14.55 -0.87
C GLU A 342 4.27 -15.60 0.24
N ASP A 343 4.94 -15.24 1.34
CA ASP A 343 5.21 -16.12 2.44
C ASP A 343 3.95 -16.38 3.27
N VAL A 344 3.83 -17.63 3.74
CA VAL A 344 2.68 -18.11 4.50
C VAL A 344 3.21 -18.87 5.69
N GLU A 345 2.87 -18.45 6.90
CA GLU A 345 3.34 -19.14 8.09
C GLU A 345 2.26 -20.08 8.61
N VAL A 346 2.54 -21.39 8.57
CA VAL A 346 1.59 -22.42 8.99
C VAL A 346 1.95 -22.95 10.37
N PHE A 347 0.97 -22.90 11.27
CA PHE A 347 1.05 -23.42 12.62
C PHE A 347 0.06 -24.57 12.82
N SER A 348 0.38 -25.53 13.68
CA SER A 348 -0.54 -26.62 14.05
C SER A 348 -0.86 -26.61 15.54
N PHE A 349 -2.11 -26.91 15.89
CA PHE A 349 -2.53 -27.06 17.27
C PHE A 349 -3.54 -28.21 17.44
N THR A 350 -3.70 -28.69 18.67
CA THR A 350 -4.71 -29.72 18.99
C THR A 350 -5.97 -29.03 19.49
N GLY A 351 -7.06 -29.16 18.73
CA GLY A 351 -8.37 -28.64 19.09
C GLY A 351 -9.14 -29.64 19.95
N ALA A 352 -9.86 -29.14 20.95
CA ALA A 352 -10.81 -29.90 21.76
C ALA A 352 -12.26 -29.69 21.25
N PRO A 353 -13.16 -30.69 21.36
CA PRO A 353 -14.53 -30.57 20.87
C PRO A 353 -15.32 -29.51 21.64
N GLY A 354 -16.03 -28.64 20.92
CA GLY A 354 -16.82 -27.53 21.46
C GLY A 354 -16.00 -26.31 21.89
N HIS A 355 -14.67 -26.36 21.80
CA HIS A 355 -13.82 -25.25 22.24
C HIS A 355 -13.74 -24.14 21.18
N VAL A 356 -13.54 -22.91 21.64
CA VAL A 356 -13.23 -21.76 20.78
C VAL A 356 -11.78 -21.34 20.98
N TYR A 357 -11.07 -21.23 19.87
CA TYR A 357 -9.68 -20.77 19.84
C TYR A 357 -9.61 -19.36 19.29
N THR A 358 -8.98 -18.46 20.03
CA THR A 358 -8.69 -17.09 19.59
C THR A 358 -7.22 -16.98 19.17
N VAL A 359 -6.99 -16.56 17.94
CA VAL A 359 -5.66 -16.19 17.42
C VAL A 359 -5.52 -14.68 17.52
N ARG A 360 -4.37 -14.21 18.00
CA ARG A 360 -4.01 -12.79 18.08
C ARG A 360 -2.64 -12.58 17.44
N THR A 361 -2.52 -11.58 16.57
CA THR A 361 -1.26 -11.18 15.92
C THR A 361 -0.88 -9.79 16.41
N GLU A 362 -0.27 -9.71 17.59
CA GLU A 362 -0.03 -8.45 18.30
C GLU A 362 1.00 -7.58 17.56
N GLY A 363 0.64 -6.31 17.29
CA GLY A 363 1.52 -5.36 16.62
C GLY A 363 1.65 -5.55 15.10
N ALA A 364 0.95 -6.55 14.55
CA ALA A 364 1.09 -6.94 13.15
C ALA A 364 0.35 -5.94 12.20
N GLY A 365 -0.80 -5.39 12.59
CA GLY A 365 -1.66 -4.61 11.68
C GLY A 365 -2.76 -5.49 11.06
N ARG A 366 -3.13 -5.29 9.79
CA ARG A 366 -4.16 -6.11 9.10
C ARG A 366 -3.52 -7.28 8.35
N TRP A 367 -3.89 -8.51 8.73
CA TRP A 367 -3.33 -9.77 8.22
C TRP A 367 -4.46 -10.70 7.82
N SER A 368 -4.20 -11.63 6.90
CA SER A 368 -5.13 -12.74 6.68
C SER A 368 -4.74 -13.88 7.62
N ALA A 369 -5.68 -14.29 8.47
CA ALA A 369 -5.52 -15.44 9.34
C ALA A 369 -6.63 -16.44 9.05
N GLN A 370 -6.25 -17.68 8.82
CA GLN A 370 -7.17 -18.77 8.51
C GLN A 370 -6.94 -19.97 9.42
N VAL A 371 -8.01 -20.51 10.00
CA VAL A 371 -7.98 -21.83 10.65
C VAL A 371 -8.62 -22.86 9.73
N VAL A 372 -7.93 -23.95 9.47
CA VAL A 372 -8.40 -25.10 8.68
C VAL A 372 -8.33 -26.40 9.48
N ASP A 373 -9.18 -27.36 9.11
CA ASP A 373 -9.16 -28.71 9.67
C ASP A 373 -8.01 -29.57 9.10
N ALA A 374 -7.87 -30.80 9.60
CA ALA A 374 -6.84 -31.73 9.17
C ALA A 374 -6.84 -32.11 7.67
N ASN A 375 -7.93 -31.84 6.95
CA ASN A 375 -8.05 -32.05 5.50
C ASN A 375 -7.91 -30.75 4.70
N GLY A 376 -7.60 -29.62 5.35
CA GLY A 376 -7.56 -28.29 4.73
C GLY A 376 -8.94 -27.64 4.54
N GLY A 377 -10.00 -28.17 5.15
CA GLY A 377 -11.32 -27.56 5.13
C GLY A 377 -11.36 -26.29 5.99
N ASN A 378 -11.88 -25.18 5.45
CA ASN A 378 -11.96 -23.91 6.18
C ASN A 378 -12.87 -24.01 7.41
N VAL A 379 -12.36 -23.60 8.57
CA VAL A 379 -13.10 -23.48 9.83
C VAL A 379 -13.42 -22.02 10.13
N ALA A 380 -12.43 -21.14 9.99
CA ALA A 380 -12.59 -19.70 10.21
C ALA A 380 -11.56 -18.90 9.39
N LEU A 381 -11.94 -17.70 8.97
CA LEU A 381 -11.09 -16.77 8.22
C LEU A 381 -11.39 -15.34 8.67
N ALA A 382 -10.35 -14.53 8.85
CA ALA A 382 -10.49 -13.11 9.18
C ALA A 382 -9.33 -12.31 8.60
N ASP A 383 -9.64 -11.09 8.14
CA ASP A 383 -8.65 -10.10 7.71
C ASP A 383 -8.47 -9.02 8.80
N THR A 384 -8.05 -9.45 9.99
CA THR A 384 -7.89 -8.59 11.17
C THR A 384 -6.73 -9.09 12.03
N ASP A 385 -6.35 -8.35 13.08
CA ASP A 385 -5.34 -8.78 14.06
C ASP A 385 -5.85 -9.89 15.01
N ARG A 386 -7.10 -10.32 14.83
CA ARG A 386 -7.77 -11.35 15.60
C ARG A 386 -8.64 -12.26 14.74
N LEU A 387 -8.55 -13.55 15.03
CA LEU A 387 -9.44 -14.58 14.50
C LEU A 387 -9.99 -15.42 15.65
N ARG A 388 -11.26 -15.84 15.56
CA ARG A 388 -11.85 -16.79 16.50
C ARG A 388 -12.42 -17.98 15.73
N ALA A 389 -12.11 -19.20 16.18
CA ALA A 389 -12.49 -20.44 15.51
C ALA A 389 -13.12 -21.42 16.52
N ARG A 390 -14.39 -21.79 16.30
CA ARG A 390 -15.07 -22.85 17.07
C ARG A 390 -14.74 -24.20 16.46
N VAL A 391 -14.27 -25.12 17.30
CA VAL A 391 -13.84 -26.47 16.92
C VAL A 391 -14.85 -27.49 17.41
N GLU A 392 -15.54 -28.17 16.51
CA GLU A 392 -16.60 -29.13 16.87
C GLU A 392 -16.08 -30.54 17.21
N ARG A 393 -14.84 -30.87 16.83
CA ARG A 393 -14.27 -32.21 16.97
C ARG A 393 -12.85 -32.15 17.49
N ALA A 394 -12.49 -33.14 18.29
CA ALA A 394 -11.09 -33.30 18.68
C ALA A 394 -10.24 -33.62 17.46
N GLY A 395 -9.08 -32.98 17.33
CA GLY A 395 -8.16 -33.25 16.23
C GLY A 395 -7.06 -32.21 16.08
N THR A 396 -6.23 -32.39 15.06
CA THR A 396 -5.24 -31.39 14.65
C THR A 396 -5.90 -30.38 13.72
N TYR A 397 -5.66 -29.11 14.01
CA TYR A 397 -6.07 -27.96 13.22
C TYR A 397 -4.84 -27.16 12.83
N TYR A 398 -4.94 -26.40 11.75
CA TYR A 398 -3.86 -25.58 11.25
C TYR A 398 -4.29 -24.12 11.18
N LEU A 399 -3.38 -23.24 11.56
CA LEU A 399 -3.50 -21.80 11.44
C LEU A 399 -2.54 -21.34 10.36
N LEU A 400 -3.05 -20.72 9.31
CA LEU A 400 -2.28 -20.10 8.25
C LEU A 400 -2.32 -18.59 8.46
N VAL A 401 -1.16 -17.96 8.41
CA VAL A 401 -1.02 -16.51 8.52
C VAL A 401 -0.25 -16.00 7.33
N ASP A 402 -0.83 -15.09 6.57
CA ASP A 402 -0.22 -14.49 5.39
C ASP A 402 -0.60 -13.01 5.23
N GLY A 403 0.08 -12.35 4.30
CA GLY A 403 -0.18 -10.97 3.93
C GLY A 403 0.47 -9.97 4.88
N GLY A 404 -0.28 -8.95 5.30
CA GLY A 404 0.28 -7.80 6.01
C GLY A 404 0.77 -6.70 5.08
N ASP A 405 0.91 -5.49 5.62
CA ASP A 405 1.63 -4.43 4.93
C ASP A 405 3.11 -4.85 4.82
N LEU A 406 3.77 -4.51 3.69
CA LEU A 406 5.17 -4.89 3.41
C LEU A 406 6.18 -4.42 4.48
N TRP A 407 5.74 -3.68 5.48
CA TRP A 407 6.50 -3.05 6.56
C TRP A 407 6.16 -3.60 7.96
N ALA A 408 5.22 -4.54 8.08
CA ALA A 408 4.99 -5.29 9.31
C ALA A 408 5.45 -6.73 9.08
N HIS A 409 6.58 -7.09 9.66
CA HIS A 409 7.32 -8.30 9.27
C HIS A 409 7.73 -9.14 10.45
N SER A 410 7.61 -8.65 11.67
CA SER A 410 7.75 -9.49 12.84
C SER A 410 6.70 -9.10 13.86
N PHE A 411 5.98 -10.10 14.35
CA PHE A 411 4.90 -9.93 15.32
C PHE A 411 4.86 -11.12 16.25
N LEU A 412 4.08 -11.00 17.33
CA LEU A 412 3.82 -12.11 18.22
C LEU A 412 2.47 -12.71 17.89
N LEU A 413 2.47 -14.00 17.56
CA LEU A 413 1.28 -14.81 17.42
C LEU A 413 0.95 -15.46 18.74
N THR A 414 -0.25 -15.24 19.26
CA THR A 414 -0.76 -15.94 20.44
C THR A 414 -2.04 -16.67 20.10
N LEU A 415 -2.02 -17.99 20.22
CA LEU A 415 -3.22 -18.83 20.22
C LEU A 415 -3.73 -18.92 21.67
N VAL A 416 -5.01 -18.66 21.90
CA VAL A 416 -5.66 -18.79 23.21
C VAL A 416 -6.81 -19.78 23.08
N ASP A 417 -6.82 -20.81 23.91
CA ASP A 417 -8.00 -21.67 24.10
C ASP A 417 -8.95 -20.92 25.05
N ALA A 418 -10.06 -20.42 24.53
CA ALA A 418 -11.08 -19.72 25.30
C ALA A 418 -11.98 -20.69 26.08
N GLY A 419 -11.83 -22.01 25.88
CA GLY A 419 -12.72 -23.02 26.44
C GLY A 419 -13.95 -23.26 25.58
N VAL A 420 -14.93 -23.94 26.17
CA VAL A 420 -16.27 -24.14 25.59
C VAL A 420 -17.15 -22.93 25.84
N ASP A 421 -18.23 -22.84 25.05
CA ASP A 421 -19.32 -21.89 25.25
C ASP A 421 -19.73 -21.81 26.73
N ASP A 422 -19.56 -20.64 27.34
CA ASP A 422 -19.79 -20.45 28.76
C ASP A 422 -21.28 -20.30 29.10
N HIS A 423 -22.09 -19.85 28.13
CA HIS A 423 -23.51 -19.56 28.26
C HIS A 423 -24.27 -19.84 26.96
N GLY A 424 -24.94 -20.99 26.88
CA GLY A 424 -25.53 -21.43 25.61
C GLY A 424 -26.48 -20.44 24.91
N ASP A 425 -26.44 -20.45 23.58
CA ASP A 425 -27.12 -19.52 22.64
C ASP A 425 -28.66 -19.44 22.63
N SER A 426 -29.35 -20.21 23.46
CA SER A 426 -30.80 -20.38 23.38
C SER A 426 -31.48 -20.42 24.74
N PRO A 427 -32.78 -20.09 24.83
CA PRO A 427 -33.54 -20.30 26.07
C PRO A 427 -33.52 -21.73 26.60
N GLN A 428 -33.26 -22.74 25.74
CA GLN A 428 -33.17 -24.15 26.15
C GLN A 428 -31.82 -24.50 26.77
N THR A 429 -30.76 -23.78 26.41
CA THR A 429 -29.38 -23.99 26.86
C THR A 429 -28.92 -22.91 27.84
N ALA A 430 -29.82 -21.99 28.20
CA ALA A 430 -29.53 -20.82 29.00
C ALA A 430 -28.98 -21.17 30.40
N THR A 431 -28.03 -20.36 30.85
CA THR A 431 -27.46 -20.45 32.19
C THR A 431 -28.47 -20.00 33.23
N LEU A 432 -28.81 -20.88 34.18
CA LEU A 432 -29.73 -20.55 35.27
C LEU A 432 -29.02 -19.70 36.35
N ILE A 433 -29.57 -18.54 36.67
CA ILE A 433 -29.09 -17.68 37.76
C ILE A 433 -30.13 -17.51 38.87
N THR A 434 -29.64 -17.06 40.03
CA THR A 434 -30.46 -16.59 41.15
C THR A 434 -30.27 -15.07 41.30
N PRO A 435 -31.35 -14.26 41.38
CA PRO A 435 -31.23 -12.83 41.64
C PRO A 435 -30.34 -12.52 42.86
N GLY A 436 -29.53 -11.46 42.76
CA GLY A 436 -28.55 -11.02 43.75
C GLY A 436 -27.15 -11.64 43.56
N THR A 437 -26.97 -12.58 42.64
CA THR A 437 -25.66 -13.16 42.33
C THR A 437 -25.09 -12.52 41.07
N PRO A 438 -23.87 -11.96 41.10
CA PRO A 438 -23.23 -11.46 39.88
C PRO A 438 -22.86 -12.62 38.96
N LEU A 439 -23.07 -12.42 37.66
CA LEU A 439 -22.66 -13.30 36.57
C LEU A 439 -21.69 -12.55 35.66
N SER A 440 -20.79 -13.27 35.01
CA SER A 440 -20.00 -12.77 33.88
C SER A 440 -20.05 -13.80 32.77
N GLY A 441 -20.10 -13.34 31.53
CA GLY A 441 -20.05 -14.17 30.32
C GLY A 441 -19.04 -13.64 29.32
N LEU A 442 -18.59 -14.50 28.42
CA LEU A 442 -17.61 -14.24 27.38
C LEU A 442 -18.23 -14.53 26.02
N PHE A 443 -18.24 -13.54 25.13
CA PHE A 443 -18.65 -13.79 23.75
C PHE A 443 -17.49 -14.40 22.97
N GLU A 444 -17.60 -15.67 22.62
CA GLU A 444 -16.56 -16.40 21.92
C GLU A 444 -16.56 -16.12 20.42
N THR A 445 -17.61 -15.55 19.86
CA THR A 445 -17.64 -15.05 18.47
C THR A 445 -18.31 -13.69 18.36
N PRO A 446 -18.10 -12.92 17.26
CA PRO A 446 -18.82 -11.65 17.07
C PRO A 446 -20.34 -11.79 16.90
N HIS A 447 -20.86 -13.02 16.76
CA HIS A 447 -22.28 -13.31 16.59
C HIS A 447 -22.83 -14.17 17.73
N ASP A 448 -22.03 -14.38 18.77
CA ASP A 448 -22.37 -15.21 19.91
C ASP A 448 -23.54 -14.62 20.69
N THR A 449 -24.27 -15.48 21.38
CA THR A 449 -25.45 -15.05 22.13
C THR A 449 -25.47 -15.70 23.49
N ASP A 450 -25.43 -14.92 24.57
CA ASP A 450 -25.38 -15.54 25.89
C ASP A 450 -26.79 -15.50 26.47
N ALA A 451 -27.42 -16.67 26.61
CA ALA A 451 -28.75 -16.78 27.20
C ALA A 451 -28.65 -17.04 28.71
N VAL A 452 -29.25 -16.14 29.49
CA VAL A 452 -29.28 -16.21 30.96
C VAL A 452 -30.71 -16.28 31.43
N VAL A 453 -31.09 -17.33 32.14
CA VAL A 453 -32.46 -17.57 32.61
C VAL A 453 -32.56 -17.48 34.13
N PHE A 454 -33.67 -16.96 34.63
CA PHE A 454 -34.04 -17.09 36.04
C PHE A 454 -35.52 -17.44 36.16
N GLN A 455 -35.90 -18.00 37.30
CA GLN A 455 -37.31 -18.23 37.63
C GLN A 455 -37.86 -16.97 38.28
N ALA A 456 -38.78 -16.28 37.61
CA ALA A 456 -39.44 -15.12 38.19
C ALA A 456 -40.47 -15.54 39.25
N GLU A 457 -40.65 -14.67 40.23
CA GLU A 457 -41.76 -14.73 41.18
C GLU A 457 -43.02 -14.15 40.52
N ASP A 458 -44.18 -14.61 41.00
CA ASP A 458 -45.46 -14.07 40.57
C ASP A 458 -45.51 -12.57 40.85
N ARG A 459 -45.67 -11.75 39.80
CA ARG A 459 -45.65 -10.28 39.88
C ARG A 459 -44.35 -9.69 40.43
N GLY A 460 -43.23 -10.40 40.26
CA GLY A 460 -41.91 -9.87 40.62
C GLY A 460 -41.47 -8.75 39.68
N ILE A 461 -40.84 -7.72 40.26
CA ILE A 461 -40.20 -6.61 39.57
C ILE A 461 -38.68 -6.75 39.73
N TYR A 462 -37.96 -6.67 38.63
CA TYR A 462 -36.52 -6.95 38.56
C TYR A 462 -35.74 -5.83 37.90
N LEU A 463 -34.52 -5.59 38.41
CA LEU A 463 -33.54 -4.68 37.85
C LEU A 463 -32.35 -5.48 37.34
N ALA A 464 -32.13 -5.50 36.04
CA ALA A 464 -30.88 -5.99 35.46
C ALA A 464 -29.92 -4.83 35.29
N SER A 465 -28.71 -4.95 35.85
CA SER A 465 -27.60 -4.03 35.63
C SER A 465 -26.48 -4.78 34.92
N TYR A 466 -26.05 -4.30 33.76
CA TYR A 466 -25.03 -4.96 32.94
C TYR A 466 -24.04 -3.98 32.29
N ALA A 467 -22.86 -4.48 31.97
CA ALA A 467 -21.79 -3.70 31.34
C ALA A 467 -20.96 -4.57 30.37
N PRO A 468 -20.37 -4.00 29.30
CA PRO A 468 -20.47 -2.59 28.88
C PRO A 468 -21.80 -2.29 28.16
N SER A 469 -22.58 -1.33 28.65
CA SER A 469 -23.94 -1.06 28.17
C SER A 469 -24.08 -0.57 26.71
N PRO A 470 -23.20 0.27 26.14
CA PRO A 470 -23.37 0.73 24.76
C PRO A 470 -23.02 -0.36 23.72
N ASP A 471 -22.32 -1.41 24.15
CA ASP A 471 -21.74 -2.41 23.26
C ASP A 471 -22.49 -3.75 23.31
N LEU A 472 -23.63 -3.79 24.01
CA LEU A 472 -24.43 -4.98 24.22
C LEU A 472 -25.88 -4.76 23.80
N SER A 473 -26.46 -5.77 23.15
CA SER A 473 -27.90 -5.92 23.05
C SER A 473 -28.41 -6.67 24.28
N PHE A 474 -29.51 -6.19 24.88
CA PHE A 474 -30.18 -6.85 25.99
C PHE A 474 -31.66 -7.08 25.66
N ASN A 475 -32.11 -8.33 25.73
CA ASN A 475 -33.48 -8.71 25.41
C ASN A 475 -34.06 -9.71 26.44
N PRO A 476 -34.84 -9.24 27.44
CA PRO A 476 -35.47 -10.11 28.44
C PRO A 476 -36.78 -10.71 27.89
N ARG A 477 -36.70 -11.92 27.35
CA ARG A 477 -37.85 -12.67 26.84
C ARG A 477 -38.71 -13.21 27.99
N GLY A 478 -40.01 -12.96 27.91
CA GLY A 478 -40.98 -13.32 28.95
C GLY A 478 -41.20 -12.20 29.98
N ALA A 479 -40.42 -11.12 29.93
CA ALA A 479 -40.64 -9.93 30.72
C ALA A 479 -41.66 -8.98 30.06
N VAL A 480 -42.23 -8.11 30.89
CA VAL A 480 -43.11 -7.00 30.48
C VAL A 480 -42.72 -5.72 31.21
N GLY A 481 -43.34 -4.60 30.80
CA GLY A 481 -43.04 -3.30 31.43
C GLY A 481 -41.56 -2.93 31.35
N ILE A 482 -40.88 -3.24 30.24
CA ILE A 482 -39.43 -3.02 30.14
C ILE A 482 -39.16 -1.52 30.02
N LEU A 483 -38.43 -0.98 30.98
CA LEU A 483 -37.96 0.40 31.02
C LEU A 483 -36.43 0.42 31.11
N GLU A 484 -35.81 1.03 30.11
CA GLU A 484 -34.39 1.41 30.17
C GLU A 484 -34.25 2.63 31.08
N LEU A 485 -33.33 2.55 32.04
CA LEU A 485 -32.97 3.66 32.91
C LEU A 485 -31.77 4.38 32.30
N ASP A 486 -30.55 4.00 32.70
CA ASP A 486 -29.27 4.52 32.26
C ASP A 486 -28.17 3.48 32.52
N ASP A 487 -27.05 3.59 31.82
CA ASP A 487 -25.82 2.79 32.04
C ASP A 487 -26.05 1.27 32.14
N GLY A 488 -26.81 0.71 31.19
CA GLY A 488 -27.07 -0.74 31.13
C GLY A 488 -27.99 -1.24 32.23
N ARG A 489 -28.89 -0.38 32.71
CA ARG A 489 -29.90 -0.74 33.71
C ARG A 489 -31.28 -0.84 33.08
N HIS A 490 -31.88 -2.01 33.17
CA HIS A 490 -33.24 -2.28 32.71
C HIS A 490 -34.11 -2.76 33.85
N LEU A 491 -35.23 -2.06 34.04
CA LEU A 491 -36.29 -2.45 34.95
C LEU A 491 -37.38 -3.18 34.16
N PHE A 492 -37.88 -4.29 34.68
CA PHE A 492 -38.96 -5.04 34.04
C PHE A 492 -39.72 -5.89 35.06
N SER A 493 -40.95 -6.28 34.72
CA SER A 493 -41.80 -7.13 35.56
C SER A 493 -42.08 -8.49 34.91
N ALA A 494 -42.49 -9.46 35.73
CA ALA A 494 -42.97 -10.76 35.29
C ALA A 494 -44.46 -10.92 35.68
N TRP A 495 -45.32 -11.25 34.72
CA TRP A 495 -46.77 -11.40 34.99
C TRP A 495 -47.09 -12.56 35.93
N ASN A 496 -46.31 -13.62 35.85
CA ASN A 496 -46.55 -14.86 36.56
C ASN A 496 -45.22 -15.51 36.95
N ALA A 497 -45.31 -16.48 37.87
CA ALA A 497 -44.18 -17.33 38.22
C ALA A 497 -43.77 -18.20 37.03
N ALA A 498 -42.90 -17.67 36.17
CA ALA A 498 -42.43 -18.29 34.94
C ALA A 498 -40.96 -17.92 34.65
N PRO A 499 -40.25 -18.72 33.82
CA PRO A 499 -38.90 -18.38 33.43
C PRO A 499 -38.85 -17.11 32.57
N VAL A 500 -37.93 -16.20 32.90
CA VAL A 500 -37.55 -15.06 32.05
C VAL A 500 -36.12 -15.29 31.56
N THR A 501 -35.91 -15.19 30.25
CA THR A 501 -34.60 -15.39 29.62
C THR A 501 -34.06 -14.07 29.09
N MET A 502 -32.96 -13.60 29.67
CA MET A 502 -32.19 -12.45 29.20
C MET A 502 -31.20 -12.91 28.13
N MET A 503 -31.34 -12.39 26.93
CA MET A 503 -30.41 -12.67 25.82
C MET A 503 -29.43 -11.50 25.70
N PHE A 504 -28.13 -11.79 25.72
CA PHE A 504 -27.06 -10.83 25.47
C PHE A 504 -26.41 -11.09 24.10
N GLN A 505 -26.10 -10.04 23.35
CA GLN A 505 -25.33 -10.14 22.09
C GLN A 505 -24.34 -8.97 21.98
N PRO A 506 -23.13 -9.19 21.44
CA PRO A 506 -22.15 -8.12 21.25
C PRO A 506 -22.53 -7.26 20.03
N LEU A 507 -22.43 -5.93 20.15
CA LEU A 507 -22.70 -4.97 19.05
C LEU A 507 -21.42 -4.32 18.52
N ASN A 508 -20.52 -3.88 19.40
CA ASN A 508 -19.30 -3.13 19.04
C ASN A 508 -18.02 -3.89 19.39
N GLY A 509 -18.00 -5.21 19.20
CA GLY A 509 -16.85 -6.04 19.53
C GLY A 509 -16.65 -6.26 21.03
N ALA A 510 -17.71 -6.10 21.84
CA ALA A 510 -17.70 -6.53 23.23
C ALA A 510 -17.26 -8.01 23.32
N GLU A 511 -16.32 -8.29 24.22
CA GLU A 511 -15.78 -9.64 24.39
C GLU A 511 -16.35 -10.37 25.59
N ALA A 512 -16.96 -9.61 26.49
CA ALA A 512 -17.46 -10.09 27.74
C ALA A 512 -18.57 -9.17 28.22
N PHE A 513 -19.40 -9.68 29.12
CA PHE A 513 -20.32 -8.86 29.88
C PHE A 513 -20.30 -9.25 31.36
N SER A 514 -20.70 -8.31 32.20
CA SER A 514 -21.09 -8.57 33.58
C SER A 514 -22.59 -8.31 33.74
N LEU A 515 -23.27 -9.09 34.57
CA LEU A 515 -24.68 -8.94 34.90
C LEU A 515 -24.90 -9.07 36.40
N LEU A 516 -25.70 -8.17 36.96
CA LEU A 516 -26.36 -8.32 38.25
C LEU A 516 -27.86 -8.17 38.06
N LEU A 517 -28.62 -9.21 38.36
CA LEU A 517 -30.08 -9.18 38.38
C LEU A 517 -30.56 -9.06 39.83
N GLU A 518 -31.34 -8.04 40.15
CA GLU A 518 -31.90 -7.81 41.49
C GLU A 518 -33.41 -7.98 41.48
N HIS A 519 -33.96 -8.66 42.48
CA HIS A 519 -35.39 -8.66 42.75
C HIS A 519 -35.70 -7.42 43.60
N VAL A 520 -36.38 -6.43 43.03
CA VAL A 520 -36.53 -5.10 43.64
C VAL A 520 -37.80 -4.99 44.46
N ALA A 521 -38.89 -5.59 43.97
CA ALA A 521 -40.18 -5.59 44.64
C ALA A 521 -41.13 -6.66 44.06
N VAL A 522 -42.26 -6.88 44.73
CA VAL A 522 -43.40 -7.64 44.20
C VAL A 522 -44.56 -6.68 44.08
N ASP A 523 -45.20 -6.64 42.91
CA ASP A 523 -46.39 -5.82 42.66
C ASP A 523 -47.52 -6.24 43.63
N ASP A 524 -48.19 -5.26 44.23
CA ASP A 524 -49.33 -5.47 45.13
C ASP A 524 -50.69 -5.39 44.41
N TYR A 525 -50.88 -4.53 43.39
CA TYR A 525 -52.05 -4.54 42.51
C TYR A 525 -51.70 -4.42 41.02
N GLY A 526 -52.35 -5.23 40.19
CA GLY A 526 -51.97 -5.34 38.78
C GLY A 526 -52.15 -4.07 37.92
N ASP A 527 -51.29 -3.98 36.91
CA ASP A 527 -51.00 -2.80 36.07
C ASP A 527 -52.06 -2.33 35.07
N HIS A 528 -53.16 -3.06 34.88
CA HIS A 528 -54.11 -2.73 33.81
C HIS A 528 -55.56 -3.16 34.09
N GLY A 529 -56.50 -2.64 33.29
CA GLY A 529 -57.94 -2.88 33.48
C GLY A 529 -58.36 -4.35 33.53
N GLY A 530 -57.63 -5.27 32.87
CA GLY A 530 -57.92 -6.71 32.89
C GLY A 530 -57.49 -7.44 34.18
N THR A 531 -56.58 -6.84 34.95
CA THR A 531 -56.07 -7.34 36.24
C THR A 531 -56.54 -6.47 37.41
N ALA A 532 -57.38 -5.47 37.11
CA ALA A 532 -57.81 -4.46 38.06
C ALA A 532 -58.55 -5.07 39.25
N HIS A 533 -58.17 -4.68 40.47
CA HIS A 533 -58.81 -5.15 41.68
C HIS A 533 -60.23 -4.57 41.80
N ALA A 534 -61.24 -5.44 41.90
CA ALA A 534 -62.64 -5.02 41.94
C ALA A 534 -63.03 -4.45 43.32
N LEU A 535 -63.50 -3.20 43.33
CA LEU A 535 -63.93 -2.49 44.52
C LEU A 535 -65.45 -2.64 44.74
N THR A 536 -65.83 -2.81 46.01
CA THR A 536 -67.20 -2.69 46.48
C THR A 536 -67.30 -1.50 47.42
N LEU A 537 -68.24 -0.57 47.17
CA LEU A 537 -68.38 0.65 47.97
C LEU A 537 -69.21 0.42 49.25
N PRO A 538 -68.85 1.05 50.39
CA PRO A 538 -67.68 1.92 50.59
C PRO A 538 -66.37 1.11 50.65
N ALA A 539 -65.32 1.64 50.03
CA ALA A 539 -64.00 1.03 49.97
C ALA A 539 -62.96 1.87 50.70
N SER A 540 -62.02 1.22 51.38
CA SER A 540 -60.80 1.83 51.93
C SER A 540 -59.64 0.91 51.60
N VAL A 541 -58.71 1.39 50.78
CA VAL A 541 -57.62 0.59 50.21
C VAL A 541 -56.32 1.37 50.32
N SER A 542 -55.22 0.65 50.51
CA SER A 542 -53.86 1.18 50.47
C SER A 542 -52.95 0.23 49.71
N GLY A 543 -51.90 0.78 49.12
CA GLY A 543 -50.88 0.05 48.39
C GLY A 543 -49.63 0.90 48.19
N VAL A 544 -48.75 0.42 47.33
CA VAL A 544 -47.48 1.07 47.02
C VAL A 544 -47.25 0.95 45.52
N ALA A 545 -47.10 2.09 44.83
CA ALA A 545 -46.54 2.03 43.49
C ALA A 545 -45.04 1.71 43.63
N GLN A 546 -44.58 0.51 43.30
CA GLN A 546 -43.24 0.05 43.66
C GLN A 546 -42.13 0.70 42.82
N THR A 547 -42.43 1.01 41.56
CA THR A 547 -41.43 1.55 40.61
C THR A 547 -42.10 2.35 39.48
N ALA A 548 -41.31 2.95 38.60
CA ALA A 548 -41.83 3.71 37.46
C ALA A 548 -42.61 2.90 36.42
N ILE A 549 -42.50 1.57 36.43
CA ILE A 549 -43.21 0.69 35.48
C ILE A 549 -44.50 0.12 36.08
N ASP A 550 -44.73 0.35 37.37
CA ASP A 550 -45.83 -0.21 38.12
C ASP A 550 -47.01 0.78 38.21
N ALA A 551 -48.22 0.22 38.17
CA ALA A 551 -49.46 0.97 38.22
C ALA A 551 -50.56 0.19 38.98
N ASP A 552 -51.01 0.71 40.11
CA ASP A 552 -52.10 0.05 40.82
C ASP A 552 -53.47 0.37 40.20
N VAL A 553 -54.11 -0.65 39.64
CA VAL A 553 -55.40 -0.50 38.96
C VAL A 553 -56.55 -1.15 39.71
N PHE A 554 -57.64 -0.39 39.85
CA PHE A 554 -58.88 -0.80 40.48
C PHE A 554 -60.06 -0.65 39.53
N SER A 555 -61.07 -1.49 39.70
CA SER A 555 -62.33 -1.40 38.96
C SER A 555 -63.51 -1.18 39.90
N VAL A 556 -64.38 -0.22 39.60
CA VAL A 556 -65.51 0.14 40.48
C VAL A 556 -66.77 0.46 39.67
N GLY A 557 -67.89 -0.12 40.08
CA GLY A 557 -69.20 0.19 39.48
C GLY A 557 -69.73 1.52 40.00
N LEU A 558 -69.89 2.51 39.12
CA LEU A 558 -70.50 3.80 39.45
C LEU A 558 -71.78 4.02 38.63
N GLU A 559 -72.67 4.86 39.14
CA GLU A 559 -73.95 5.24 38.55
C GLU A 559 -73.93 6.69 38.04
N ALA A 560 -74.34 6.90 36.79
CA ALA A 560 -74.42 8.22 36.16
C ALA A 560 -75.28 9.19 37.00
N GLY A 561 -74.76 10.41 37.18
CA GLY A 561 -75.43 11.47 37.94
C GLY A 561 -75.33 11.32 39.47
N ARG A 562 -74.80 10.20 39.97
CA ARG A 562 -74.57 10.00 41.42
C ARG A 562 -73.24 10.62 41.84
N ALA A 563 -73.24 11.19 43.03
CA ALA A 563 -72.06 11.79 43.64
C ALA A 563 -71.31 10.80 44.53
N TYR A 564 -69.99 10.91 44.51
CA TYR A 564 -69.08 10.08 45.28
C TYR A 564 -68.06 10.99 45.97
N TRP A 565 -67.59 10.54 47.12
CA TRP A 565 -66.54 11.21 47.88
C TRP A 565 -65.29 10.34 47.88
N LEU A 566 -64.18 10.93 47.40
CA LEU A 566 -62.86 10.32 47.38
C LEU A 566 -61.96 11.05 48.37
N ASP A 567 -61.52 10.35 49.42
CA ASP A 567 -60.36 10.77 50.21
C ASP A 567 -59.12 10.11 49.63
N LEU A 568 -58.03 10.86 49.44
CA LEU A 568 -56.90 10.42 48.63
C LEU A 568 -55.57 10.96 49.17
N GLU A 569 -54.66 10.04 49.47
CA GLU A 569 -53.24 10.30 49.69
C GLU A 569 -52.43 9.48 48.68
N ALA A 570 -51.87 10.15 47.67
CA ALA A 570 -51.19 9.47 46.55
C ALA A 570 -49.74 9.94 46.33
N GLY A 571 -49.20 10.78 47.22
CA GLY A 571 -47.86 11.32 47.07
C GLY A 571 -47.65 12.03 45.73
N ALA A 572 -46.64 11.60 44.97
CA ALA A 572 -46.31 12.12 43.64
C ALA A 572 -47.08 11.41 42.49
N LEU A 573 -47.90 10.40 42.78
CA LEU A 573 -48.57 9.61 41.76
C LEU A 573 -49.66 10.41 41.04
N GLN A 574 -49.79 10.12 39.75
CA GLN A 574 -50.93 10.51 38.96
C GLN A 574 -52.09 9.55 39.23
N VAL A 575 -53.21 10.10 39.71
CA VAL A 575 -54.44 9.34 39.94
C VAL A 575 -55.46 9.70 38.87
N SER A 576 -55.97 8.69 38.17
CA SER A 576 -56.94 8.88 37.10
C SER A 576 -58.12 7.94 37.20
N LEU A 577 -59.29 8.40 36.79
CA LEU A 577 -60.51 7.61 36.70
C LEU A 577 -61.01 7.61 35.26
N MET A 578 -61.14 6.43 34.67
CA MET A 578 -61.61 6.24 33.32
C MET A 578 -63.02 5.63 33.34
N ALA A 579 -63.99 6.36 32.79
CA ALA A 579 -65.35 5.85 32.60
C ALA A 579 -65.42 4.86 31.42
N PRO A 580 -66.43 3.97 31.37
CA PRO A 580 -66.66 3.09 30.22
C PRO A 580 -66.76 3.88 28.90
N GLY A 581 -65.81 3.65 27.99
CA GLY A 581 -65.72 4.35 26.70
C GLY A 581 -65.56 5.88 26.82
N GLY A 582 -65.07 6.36 27.96
CA GLY A 582 -64.80 7.77 28.25
C GLY A 582 -63.30 8.10 28.18
N LEU A 583 -62.98 9.38 28.34
CA LEU A 583 -61.60 9.83 28.52
C LEU A 583 -61.20 9.73 29.99
N PRO A 584 -59.91 9.51 30.30
CA PRO A 584 -59.42 9.51 31.67
C PRO A 584 -59.55 10.91 32.29
N LEU A 585 -60.06 10.96 33.52
CA LEU A 585 -60.16 12.16 34.34
C LEU A 585 -59.10 12.11 35.45
N SER A 586 -58.24 13.13 35.54
CA SER A 586 -57.36 13.27 36.70
C SER A 586 -58.19 13.55 37.95
N LEU A 587 -58.03 12.71 38.97
CA LEU A 587 -58.74 12.87 40.24
C LEU A 587 -57.89 13.59 41.28
N ARG A 588 -58.58 14.26 42.20
CA ARG A 588 -58.04 14.83 43.44
C ARG A 588 -58.97 14.44 44.57
N ALA A 589 -58.48 14.47 45.82
CA ALA A 589 -59.34 14.32 47.00
C ALA A 589 -60.52 15.30 46.90
N GLY A 590 -61.74 14.80 46.98
CA GLY A 590 -62.88 15.59 46.55
C GLY A 590 -64.12 14.83 46.12
N ARG A 591 -65.13 15.62 45.73
CA ARG A 591 -66.47 15.18 45.37
C ARG A 591 -66.50 15.19 43.89
N PHE A 592 -66.90 14.07 43.32
CA PHE A 592 -67.10 13.97 41.89
C PHE A 592 -68.45 13.32 41.61
N VAL A 593 -69.00 13.61 40.44
CA VAL A 593 -70.24 13.02 39.95
C VAL A 593 -69.87 12.14 38.78
N ALA A 594 -70.25 10.87 38.82
CA ALA A 594 -70.00 9.98 37.70
C ALA A 594 -70.85 10.44 36.50
N ASP A 595 -70.22 10.64 35.35
CA ASP A 595 -70.89 11.07 34.12
C ASP A 595 -71.58 9.91 33.39
N ARG A 596 -71.14 8.67 33.66
CA ARG A 596 -71.66 7.43 33.07
C ARG A 596 -71.92 6.38 34.13
N SER A 597 -72.82 5.45 33.83
CA SER A 597 -73.01 4.23 34.62
C SER A 597 -72.12 3.12 34.08
N GLY A 598 -71.53 2.33 34.96
CA GLY A 598 -70.75 1.14 34.61
C GLY A 598 -69.41 1.06 35.33
N LEU A 599 -68.55 0.16 34.84
CA LEU A 599 -67.24 -0.13 35.43
C LEU A 599 -66.24 0.98 35.10
N HIS A 600 -65.89 1.77 36.09
CA HIS A 600 -64.82 2.76 36.00
C HIS A 600 -63.50 2.12 36.41
N VAL A 601 -62.41 2.54 35.79
CA VAL A 601 -61.05 2.10 36.11
C VAL A 601 -60.35 3.24 36.83
N LEU A 602 -59.96 3.02 38.08
CA LEU A 602 -59.16 3.94 38.89
C LEU A 602 -57.71 3.46 38.85
N THR A 603 -56.78 4.32 38.44
CA THR A 603 -55.36 3.98 38.28
C THR A 603 -54.49 4.94 39.07
N PHE A 604 -53.53 4.39 39.81
CA PHE A 604 -52.42 5.09 40.46
C PHE A 604 -51.15 4.74 39.70
N ALA A 605 -50.44 5.71 39.14
CA ALA A 605 -49.23 5.46 38.38
C ALA A 605 -48.28 6.66 38.39
N GLY A 606 -47.06 6.49 37.87
CA GLY A 606 -46.12 7.59 37.66
C GLY A 606 -45.12 7.81 38.79
N ALA A 607 -44.75 6.74 39.52
CA ALA A 607 -43.55 6.76 40.34
C ALA A 607 -42.30 6.99 39.46
N SER A 608 -41.19 7.43 40.06
CA SER A 608 -39.95 7.75 39.34
C SER A 608 -38.85 6.73 39.63
N GLY A 609 -38.26 6.14 38.58
CA GLY A 609 -37.22 5.12 38.68
C GLY A 609 -37.61 3.96 39.60
N LEU A 610 -36.91 3.86 40.74
CA LEU A 610 -37.08 2.83 41.78
C LEU A 610 -37.77 3.35 43.05
N GLU A 611 -38.33 4.57 43.01
CA GLU A 611 -39.00 5.16 44.17
C GLU A 611 -40.30 4.42 44.46
N GLN A 612 -40.42 3.86 45.67
CA GLN A 612 -41.66 3.27 46.16
C GLN A 612 -42.56 4.36 46.74
N VAL A 613 -43.74 4.56 46.14
CA VAL A 613 -44.68 5.62 46.54
C VAL A 613 -45.92 5.01 47.19
N PRO A 614 -46.05 5.04 48.53
CA PRO A 614 -47.25 4.53 49.19
C PRO A 614 -48.44 5.44 48.90
N TRP A 615 -49.61 4.83 48.73
CA TRP A 615 -50.86 5.54 48.56
C TRP A 615 -51.99 4.87 49.36
N ARG A 616 -53.01 5.66 49.67
CA ARG A 616 -54.27 5.16 50.24
C ARG A 616 -55.43 6.02 49.78
N PHE A 617 -56.60 5.41 49.68
CA PHE A 617 -57.82 6.14 49.41
C PHE A 617 -59.03 5.55 50.13
N THR A 618 -60.05 6.37 50.31
CA THR A 618 -61.40 5.91 50.61
C THR A 618 -62.35 6.40 49.54
N LEU A 619 -63.23 5.52 49.06
CA LEU A 619 -64.24 5.86 48.07
C LEU A 619 -65.60 5.39 48.58
N GLN A 620 -66.57 6.29 48.59
CA GLN A 620 -67.94 5.98 49.00
C GLN A 620 -68.94 6.83 48.21
N ALA A 621 -70.14 6.29 48.05
CA ALA A 621 -71.24 7.09 47.54
C ALA A 621 -71.71 8.08 48.61
N GLU A 622 -72.13 9.27 48.17
CA GLU A 622 -72.82 10.25 49.01
C GLU A 622 -74.21 9.76 49.46
#